data_AF-A0A836LJQ1-F1
#
_entry.id   AF-A0A836LJQ1-F1
#
_cell.length_a   1.000
_cell.length_b   1.000
_cell.length_c   1.000
_cell.angle_alpha   90.00
_cell.angle_beta   90.00
_cell.angle_gamma   90.00
#
_symmetry.space_group_name_H-M   'P 1'
#
loop_
_entity.id
_entity.type
_entity.pdbx_description
1 polymer ?
#
loop_
_entity_poly.entity_id
_entity_poly.type
_entity_poly.pdbx_seq_one_letter_code
_entity_poly.pdbx_strand_id
1 'polypeptide(L)'
;MSSRAAAATGTEKVGRLVSSRLRIIQRDYLTRRGGRTHQLRSSVAIDYTPTYVAAYKNDPAQCPRLIDAEAVHGDEQAFWSARREFYRGGASRSYYPTWDRQAQALILFTRDVPRIPQEAAFRLFILGLRMTLLPRLVAGAELMLPSWITMNAEGFLGEGLEGKTANADSGSKAPAAAAATGATSPSSTPSEVPGDGNSATEAEKK
;
A
#
# COMPACT_ATOMS: atom_id res chain seq x y z
N MET A 1 -47.47 14.67 24.97
CA MET A 1 -46.53 15.67 24.45
C MET A 1 -45.21 14.96 24.17
N SER A 2 -44.89 14.77 22.89
CA SER A 2 -43.73 14.01 22.42
C SER A 2 -42.51 14.92 22.38
N SER A 3 -41.48 14.66 23.20
CA SER A 3 -40.18 15.30 23.07
C SER A 3 -39.21 14.30 22.43
N ARG A 4 -39.18 14.32 21.09
CA ARG A 4 -38.19 13.62 20.28
C ARG A 4 -36.85 14.35 20.49
N ALA A 5 -36.03 13.85 21.41
CA ALA A 5 -34.68 14.37 21.62
C ALA A 5 -33.84 14.03 20.38
N ALA A 6 -33.53 15.05 19.58
CA ALA A 6 -32.58 14.93 18.49
C ALA A 6 -31.22 14.55 19.08
N ALA A 7 -30.79 13.32 18.82
CA ALA A 7 -29.41 12.91 19.09
C ALA A 7 -28.49 13.86 18.34
N ALA A 8 -27.70 14.64 19.07
CA ALA A 8 -26.69 15.51 18.51
C ALA A 8 -25.69 14.63 17.72
N THR A 9 -25.82 14.65 16.41
CA THR A 9 -24.89 14.02 15.48
C THR A 9 -23.55 14.71 15.65
N GLY A 10 -22.63 14.05 16.36
CA GLY A 10 -21.25 14.50 16.44
C GLY A 10 -20.72 14.70 15.02
N THR A 11 -20.18 15.89 14.73
CA THR A 11 -19.59 16.17 13.43
C THR A 11 -18.33 15.33 13.29
N GLU A 12 -18.43 14.20 12.58
CA GLU A 12 -17.28 13.36 12.27
C GLU A 12 -16.41 14.08 11.25
N LYS A 13 -15.25 14.56 11.70
CA LYS A 13 -14.20 14.99 10.77
C LYS A 13 -13.46 13.72 10.36
N VAL A 14 -13.90 13.10 9.28
CA VAL A 14 -13.16 12.00 8.64
C VAL A 14 -11.88 12.62 8.08
N GLY A 15 -10.77 12.41 8.80
CA GLY A 15 -9.46 12.88 8.43
C GLY A 15 -8.89 12.11 7.24
N ARG A 16 -7.96 12.79 6.56
CA ARG A 16 -7.11 12.36 5.43
C ARG A 16 -6.88 10.84 5.43
N LEU A 17 -7.24 10.17 4.33
CA LEU A 17 -6.86 8.78 4.06
C LEU A 17 -5.33 8.67 4.20
N VAL A 18 -4.87 7.90 5.19
CA VAL A 18 -3.42 7.65 5.43
C VAL A 18 -2.92 6.59 4.45
N SER A 19 -3.81 5.67 4.08
CA SER A 19 -3.61 4.59 3.12
C SER A 19 -4.97 4.27 2.49
N SER A 20 -5.00 3.53 1.38
CA SER A 20 -6.24 3.04 0.77
C SER A 20 -7.11 2.20 1.73
N ARG A 21 -6.54 1.71 2.84
CA ARG A 21 -7.20 0.85 3.83
C ARG A 21 -7.39 1.49 5.20
N LEU A 22 -6.74 2.61 5.50
CA LEU A 22 -6.73 3.22 6.82
C LEU A 22 -7.16 4.68 6.74
N ARG A 23 -7.97 5.09 7.72
CA ARG A 23 -8.43 6.48 7.90
C ARG A 23 -8.20 6.93 9.33
N ILE A 24 -7.99 8.23 9.49
CA ILE A 24 -7.99 8.87 10.81
C ILE A 24 -9.41 9.38 11.05
N ILE A 25 -10.01 8.98 12.16
CA ILE A 25 -11.32 9.47 12.58
C ILE A 25 -11.10 10.37 13.79
N GLN A 26 -11.51 11.62 13.66
CA GLN A 26 -11.63 12.53 14.79
C GLN A 26 -13.12 12.82 15.04
N ARG A 27 -13.57 12.53 16.27
CA ARG A 27 -14.93 12.83 16.73
C ARG A 27 -14.83 13.68 17.97
N ASP A 28 -15.49 14.83 17.91
CA ASP A 28 -15.56 15.77 19.02
C ASP A 28 -16.94 15.63 19.70
N TYR A 29 -16.93 15.38 21.01
CA TYR A 29 -18.12 15.17 21.82
C TYR A 29 -18.23 16.23 22.91
N LEU A 30 -19.45 16.70 23.15
CA LEU A 30 -19.76 17.54 24.29
C LEU A 30 -20.10 16.64 25.48
N THR A 31 -19.26 16.67 26.53
CA THR A 31 -19.48 15.85 27.74
C THR A 31 -19.81 16.74 28.93
N ARG A 32 -20.77 16.32 29.78
CA ARG A 32 -21.13 17.04 31.01
C ARG A 32 -20.44 16.36 32.19
N ARG A 33 -19.56 17.07 32.90
CA ARG A 33 -18.92 16.58 34.13
C ARG A 33 -19.53 17.31 35.33
N GLY A 34 -20.07 16.58 36.29
CA GLY A 34 -20.60 17.16 37.53
C GLY A 34 -21.74 18.19 37.34
N GLY A 35 -22.51 18.09 36.25
CA GLY A 35 -23.72 18.89 36.06
C GLY A 35 -23.53 20.35 35.65
N ARG A 36 -22.34 20.96 35.76
CA ARG A 36 -22.21 22.43 35.63
C ARG A 36 -21.43 22.95 34.43
N THR A 37 -20.52 22.16 33.86
CA THR A 37 -19.71 22.61 32.71
C THR A 37 -19.73 21.61 31.57
N HIS A 38 -20.08 22.07 30.37
CA HIS A 38 -19.88 21.31 29.14
C HIS A 38 -18.40 21.36 28.75
N GLN A 39 -17.76 20.19 28.69
CA GLN A 39 -16.37 20.03 28.26
C GLN A 39 -16.35 19.36 26.89
N LEU A 40 -15.69 19.99 25.92
CA LEU A 40 -15.38 19.36 24.64
C LEU A 40 -14.32 18.27 24.87
N ARG A 41 -14.61 17.04 24.45
CA ARG A 41 -13.65 15.93 24.45
C ARG A 41 -13.56 15.37 23.05
N SER A 42 -12.35 15.29 22.52
CA SER A 42 -12.07 14.70 21.22
C SER A 42 -11.58 13.26 21.38
N SER A 43 -12.12 12.33 20.60
CA SER A 43 -11.51 11.01 20.37
C SER A 43 -10.85 11.00 19.00
N VAL A 44 -9.57 10.66 18.96
CA VAL A 44 -8.82 10.45 17.71
C VAL A 44 -8.42 9.00 17.65
N ALA A 45 -8.79 8.33 16.55
CA ALA A 45 -8.46 6.93 16.33
C ALA A 45 -8.03 6.70 14.88
N ILE A 46 -7.19 5.70 14.68
CA ILE A 46 -6.90 5.13 13.36
C ILE A 46 -7.81 3.93 13.21
N ASP A 47 -8.63 3.94 12.16
CA ASP A 47 -9.59 2.89 11.88
C ASP A 47 -9.40 2.38 10.46
N TYR A 48 -9.85 1.17 10.19
CA TYR A 48 -9.93 0.65 8.84
C TYR A 48 -10.99 1.40 8.05
N THR A 49 -10.83 1.46 6.72
CA THR A 49 -11.86 2.02 5.85
C THR A 49 -13.12 1.15 5.93
N PRO A 50 -14.32 1.76 5.85
CA PRO A 50 -15.57 1.02 5.99
C PRO A 50 -15.73 -0.05 4.91
N THR A 51 -15.17 0.16 3.72
CA THR A 51 -15.12 -0.83 2.64
C THR A 51 -14.28 -2.05 3.01
N TYR A 52 -13.12 -1.84 3.65
CA TYR A 52 -12.24 -2.93 4.09
C TYR A 52 -12.87 -3.76 5.21
N VAL A 53 -13.52 -3.12 6.18
CA VAL A 53 -14.23 -3.81 7.26
C VAL A 53 -15.46 -4.56 6.73
N ALA A 54 -16.21 -3.97 5.78
CA ALA A 54 -17.34 -4.65 5.15
C ALA A 54 -16.89 -5.91 4.39
N ALA A 55 -15.77 -5.84 3.67
CA ALA A 55 -15.19 -6.99 3.00
C ALA A 55 -14.82 -8.10 4.01
N TYR A 56 -14.14 -7.77 5.12
CA TYR A 56 -13.80 -8.74 6.16
C TYR A 56 -15.02 -9.44 6.77
N LYS A 57 -16.12 -8.70 7.00
CA LYS A 57 -17.36 -9.27 7.54
C LYS A 57 -18.06 -10.24 6.58
N ASN A 58 -17.95 -9.97 5.28
CA ASN A 58 -18.55 -10.83 4.25
C ASN A 58 -17.72 -12.08 4.03
N ASP A 59 -16.40 -11.92 3.95
CA ASP A 59 -15.45 -13.00 3.75
C ASP A 59 -14.10 -12.65 4.41
N PRO A 60 -13.74 -13.32 5.52
CA PRO A 60 -12.46 -13.11 6.19
C PRO A 60 -11.26 -13.32 5.27
N ALA A 61 -11.35 -14.19 4.26
CA ALA A 61 -10.25 -14.47 3.33
C ALA A 61 -9.89 -13.27 2.44
N GLN A 62 -10.84 -12.36 2.20
CA GLN A 62 -10.59 -11.13 1.41
C GLN A 62 -9.71 -10.12 2.16
N CYS A 63 -9.56 -10.28 3.47
CA CYS A 63 -8.82 -9.37 4.33
C CYS A 63 -7.68 -10.07 5.06
N PRO A 64 -6.60 -10.50 4.36
CA PRO A 64 -5.54 -11.34 4.92
C PRO A 64 -4.67 -10.68 6.01
N ARG A 65 -4.89 -9.39 6.29
CA ARG A 65 -4.17 -8.66 7.36
C ARG A 65 -4.94 -8.61 8.68
N LEU A 66 -6.20 -9.00 8.66
CA LEU A 66 -7.01 -9.19 9.86
C LEU A 66 -7.07 -10.68 10.13
N ILE A 67 -6.70 -11.05 11.34
CA ILE A 67 -6.65 -12.44 11.78
C ILE A 67 -7.55 -12.55 13.00
N ASP A 68 -8.38 -13.58 13.01
CA ASP A 68 -9.22 -13.89 14.15
C ASP A 68 -8.36 -14.35 15.33
N ALA A 69 -8.66 -13.88 16.54
CA ALA A 69 -7.78 -14.14 17.69
C ALA A 69 -7.87 -15.61 18.16
N GLU A 70 -9.02 -16.26 17.98
CA GLU A 70 -9.15 -17.71 18.18
C GLU A 70 -8.19 -18.54 17.30
N ALA A 71 -7.90 -18.08 16.08
CA ALA A 71 -6.95 -18.75 15.19
C ALA A 71 -5.49 -18.66 15.68
N VAL A 72 -5.19 -17.70 16.57
CA VAL A 72 -3.83 -17.41 17.04
C VAL A 72 -3.51 -18.20 18.31
N HIS A 73 -4.45 -18.22 19.26
CA HIS A 73 -4.22 -18.80 20.58
C HIS A 73 -5.32 -19.74 21.08
N GLY A 74 -6.28 -20.08 20.22
CA GLY A 74 -7.42 -20.92 20.59
C GLY A 74 -8.42 -20.16 21.45
N ASP A 75 -9.02 -20.84 22.42
CA ASP A 75 -10.12 -20.31 23.23
C ASP A 75 -9.80 -18.97 23.92
N GLU A 76 -10.37 -17.89 23.37
CA GLU A 76 -10.26 -16.53 23.90
C GLU A 76 -10.85 -16.40 25.29
N GLN A 77 -11.93 -17.13 25.57
CA GLN A 77 -12.61 -17.05 26.85
C GLN A 77 -11.70 -17.58 27.95
N ALA A 78 -11.06 -18.73 27.75
CA ALA A 78 -10.06 -19.25 28.66
C ALA A 78 -8.83 -18.32 28.76
N PHE A 79 -8.35 -17.78 27.64
CA PHE A 79 -7.17 -16.92 27.61
C PHE A 79 -7.36 -15.61 28.40
N TRP A 80 -8.40 -14.82 28.08
CA TRP A 80 -8.61 -13.52 28.71
C TRP A 80 -9.13 -13.62 30.15
N SER A 81 -9.91 -14.67 30.47
CA SER A 81 -10.44 -14.86 31.82
C SER A 81 -9.51 -15.65 32.76
N ALA A 82 -8.38 -16.16 32.25
CA ALA A 82 -7.47 -16.94 33.08
C ALA A 82 -6.96 -16.11 34.27
N ARG A 83 -6.94 -16.77 35.42
CA ARG A 83 -6.51 -16.20 36.70
C ARG A 83 -5.14 -16.74 37.06
N ARG A 84 -4.36 -15.93 37.76
CA ARG A 84 -3.03 -16.34 38.25
C ARG A 84 -3.20 -17.29 39.42
N GLU A 85 -2.80 -18.55 39.23
CA GLU A 85 -2.95 -19.61 40.24
C GLU A 85 -1.65 -19.90 41.00
N PHE A 86 -0.52 -19.36 40.55
CA PHE A 86 0.79 -19.64 41.13
C PHE A 86 0.89 -19.10 42.57
N TYR A 87 1.05 -20.03 43.53
CA TYR A 87 1.17 -19.78 44.98
C TYR A 87 0.09 -18.91 45.64
N ARG A 88 -1.05 -18.65 44.97
CA ARG A 88 -2.20 -17.95 45.54
C ARG A 88 -3.39 -18.89 45.69
N GLY A 89 -3.67 -19.28 46.94
CA GLY A 89 -4.92 -19.94 47.32
C GLY A 89 -6.09 -18.95 47.40
N GLY A 90 -7.29 -19.37 46.97
CA GLY A 90 -8.56 -18.72 47.29
C GLY A 90 -8.88 -17.40 46.57
N ALA A 91 -9.58 -16.50 47.29
CA ALA A 91 -10.26 -15.30 46.78
C ALA A 91 -9.32 -14.17 46.26
N SER A 92 -8.00 -14.35 46.32
CA SER A 92 -6.99 -13.37 45.85
C SER A 92 -6.47 -13.63 44.42
N ARG A 93 -7.17 -14.51 43.68
CA ARG A 93 -6.87 -14.83 42.28
C ARG A 93 -7.19 -13.63 41.37
N SER A 94 -6.18 -12.83 41.10
CA SER A 94 -6.24 -11.74 40.12
C SER A 94 -6.08 -12.27 38.70
N TYR A 95 -6.74 -11.63 37.74
CA TYR A 95 -6.47 -11.83 36.31
C TYR A 95 -5.01 -11.53 35.96
N TYR A 96 -4.54 -12.07 34.84
CA TYR A 96 -3.27 -11.64 34.26
C TYR A 96 -3.33 -10.14 33.89
N PRO A 97 -2.22 -9.41 34.02
CA PRO A 97 -2.22 -7.99 33.70
C PRO A 97 -2.33 -7.80 32.18
N THR A 98 -2.89 -6.67 31.76
CA THR A 98 -3.15 -6.39 30.33
C THR A 98 -1.88 -6.42 29.49
N TRP A 99 -0.77 -5.90 30.01
CA TRP A 99 0.51 -5.87 29.29
C TRP A 99 1.05 -7.27 28.97
N ASP A 100 0.89 -8.23 29.88
CA ASP A 100 1.38 -9.60 29.71
C ASP A 100 0.55 -10.32 28.64
N ARG A 101 -0.78 -10.15 28.67
CA ARG A 101 -1.66 -10.69 27.63
C ARG A 101 -1.40 -10.10 26.25
N GLN A 102 -1.19 -8.79 26.19
CA GLN A 102 -0.83 -8.10 24.94
C GLN A 102 0.53 -8.58 24.42
N ALA A 103 1.52 -8.76 25.31
CA ALA A 103 2.83 -9.29 24.93
C ALA A 103 2.74 -10.73 24.42
N GLN A 104 2.02 -11.60 25.12
CA GLN A 104 1.78 -12.98 24.67
C GLN A 104 1.10 -13.01 23.31
N ALA A 105 0.01 -12.26 23.11
CA ALA A 105 -0.66 -12.18 21.81
C ALA A 105 0.27 -11.70 20.69
N LEU A 106 1.06 -10.65 20.94
CA LEU A 106 2.03 -10.14 19.96
C LEU A 106 3.10 -11.19 19.62
N ILE A 107 3.64 -11.88 20.63
CA ILE A 107 4.62 -12.94 20.43
C ILE A 107 4.05 -14.05 19.54
N LEU A 108 2.79 -14.45 19.77
CA LEU A 108 2.11 -15.46 18.95
C LEU A 108 1.95 -15.00 17.50
N PHE A 109 1.60 -13.73 17.27
CA PHE A 109 1.51 -13.14 15.94
C PHE A 109 2.85 -13.07 15.20
N THR A 110 3.95 -12.86 15.91
CA THR A 110 5.27 -12.68 15.31
C THR A 110 6.12 -13.96 15.28
N ARG A 111 5.52 -15.13 15.55
CA ARG A 111 6.26 -16.40 15.48
C ARG A 111 6.75 -16.66 14.06
N ASP A 112 7.93 -17.26 13.97
CA ASP A 112 8.51 -17.64 12.69
C ASP A 112 7.62 -18.65 11.97
N VAL A 113 7.19 -18.29 10.77
CA VAL A 113 6.43 -19.17 9.88
C VAL A 113 7.43 -20.09 9.17
N PRO A 114 7.27 -21.43 9.25
CA PRO A 114 8.13 -22.34 8.53
C PRO A 114 7.96 -22.10 7.03
N ARG A 115 8.97 -21.46 6.41
CA ARG A 115 8.96 -21.15 4.99
C ARG A 115 9.24 -22.42 4.19
N ILE A 116 8.38 -22.69 3.22
CA ILE A 116 8.48 -23.88 2.37
C ILE A 116 9.76 -23.76 1.51
N PRO A 117 10.55 -24.84 1.33
CA PRO A 117 11.78 -24.80 0.53
C PRO A 117 11.55 -24.34 -0.91
N GLN A 118 10.33 -24.49 -1.43
CA GLN A 118 9.92 -23.96 -2.73
C GLN A 118 10.07 -22.44 -2.81
N GLU A 119 9.71 -21.69 -1.76
CA GLU A 119 9.93 -20.23 -1.73
C GLU A 119 11.42 -19.88 -1.80
N ALA A 120 12.26 -20.64 -1.10
CA ALA A 120 13.71 -20.46 -1.14
C ALA A 120 14.28 -20.77 -2.54
N ALA A 121 13.81 -21.85 -3.17
CA ALA A 121 14.17 -22.21 -4.53
C ALA A 121 13.76 -21.12 -5.55
N PHE A 122 12.56 -20.53 -5.41
CA PHE A 122 12.14 -19.40 -6.24
C PHE A 122 13.02 -18.16 -6.04
N ARG A 123 13.40 -17.84 -4.79
CA ARG A 123 14.32 -16.73 -4.53
C ARG A 123 15.69 -16.97 -5.14
N LEU A 124 16.22 -18.19 -5.06
CA LEU A 124 17.47 -18.58 -5.71
C LEU A 124 17.36 -18.55 -7.24
N PHE A 125 16.22 -18.98 -7.80
CA PHE A 125 15.94 -18.89 -9.22
C PHE A 125 15.94 -17.44 -9.70
N ILE A 126 15.27 -16.53 -9.00
CA ILE A 126 15.26 -15.09 -9.34
C ILE A 126 16.69 -14.52 -9.28
N LEU A 127 17.47 -14.90 -8.27
CA LEU A 127 18.88 -14.50 -8.16
C LEU A 127 19.68 -15.01 -9.37
N GLY A 128 19.55 -16.28 -9.74
CA GLY A 128 20.21 -16.88 -10.91
C GLY A 128 19.77 -16.25 -12.24
N LEU A 129 18.47 -15.97 -12.39
CA LEU A 129 17.93 -15.28 -13.56
C LEU A 129 18.52 -13.88 -13.69
N ARG A 130 18.62 -13.12 -12.58
CA ARG A 130 19.25 -11.81 -12.58
C ARG A 130 20.73 -11.88 -12.96
N MET A 131 21.46 -12.88 -12.45
CA MET A 131 22.88 -13.08 -12.78
C MET A 131 23.13 -13.51 -14.21
N THR A 132 22.16 -14.14 -14.89
CA THR A 132 22.28 -14.54 -16.30
C THR A 132 21.81 -13.46 -17.28
N LEU A 133 20.81 -12.66 -16.90
CA LEU A 133 20.30 -11.56 -17.70
C LEU A 133 21.23 -10.34 -17.71
N LEU A 134 21.93 -10.05 -16.60
CA LEU A 134 22.87 -8.93 -16.52
C LEU A 134 23.99 -9.01 -17.56
N PRO A 135 24.74 -10.13 -17.67
CA PRO A 135 25.78 -10.28 -18.70
C PRO A 135 25.22 -10.21 -20.13
N ARG A 136 24.02 -10.76 -20.36
CA ARG A 136 23.36 -10.71 -21.68
C ARG A 136 22.94 -9.29 -22.05
N LEU A 137 22.47 -8.50 -21.08
CA LEU A 137 22.18 -7.09 -21.28
C LEU A 137 23.44 -6.27 -21.55
N VAL A 138 24.53 -6.53 -20.82
CA VAL A 138 25.81 -5.84 -21.05
C VAL A 138 26.35 -6.17 -22.45
N ALA A 139 26.41 -7.45 -22.82
CA ALA A 139 26.86 -7.86 -24.16
C ALA A 139 25.93 -7.34 -25.27
N GLY A 140 24.61 -7.32 -25.04
CA GLY A 140 23.64 -6.74 -25.97
C GLY A 140 23.80 -5.22 -26.12
N ALA A 141 24.04 -4.51 -25.02
CA ALA A 141 24.31 -3.08 -25.03
C ALA A 141 25.66 -2.76 -25.69
N GLU A 142 26.69 -3.56 -25.47
CA GLU A 142 28.00 -3.44 -26.14
C GLU A 142 27.92 -3.67 -27.66
N LEU A 143 26.94 -4.44 -28.14
CA LEU A 143 26.71 -4.64 -29.58
C LEU A 143 25.80 -3.56 -30.18
N MET A 144 24.83 -3.06 -29.42
CA MET A 144 23.90 -2.02 -29.89
C MET A 144 24.42 -0.59 -29.73
N LEU A 145 25.30 -0.32 -28.77
CA LEU A 145 25.89 1.02 -28.59
C LEU A 145 26.75 1.43 -29.78
N PRO A 146 27.70 0.60 -30.27
CA PRO A 146 28.47 0.94 -31.46
C PRO A 146 27.60 1.09 -32.70
N SER A 147 26.58 0.22 -32.89
CA SER A 147 25.70 0.30 -34.06
C SER A 147 24.81 1.55 -34.05
N TRP A 148 24.28 1.94 -32.88
CA TRP A 148 23.53 3.17 -32.70
C TRP A 148 24.43 4.41 -32.83
N ILE A 149 25.65 4.37 -32.31
CA ILE A 149 26.64 5.44 -32.50
C ILE A 149 26.96 5.58 -33.99
N THR A 150 27.15 4.50 -34.74
CA THR A 150 27.43 4.59 -36.19
C THR A 150 26.23 5.07 -37.00
N MET A 151 25.00 4.67 -36.65
CA MET A 151 23.78 5.14 -37.34
C MET A 151 23.45 6.61 -37.04
N ASN A 152 23.85 7.15 -35.89
CA ASN A 152 23.62 8.56 -35.55
C ASN A 152 24.86 9.46 -35.72
N ALA A 153 26.05 8.88 -35.96
CA ALA A 153 27.27 9.64 -36.23
C ALA A 153 27.18 10.42 -37.56
N GLU A 154 26.43 9.93 -38.54
CA GLU A 154 26.16 10.67 -39.78
C GLU A 154 25.36 11.96 -39.51
N GLY A 155 24.48 11.97 -38.52
CA GLY A 155 23.74 13.18 -38.09
C GLY A 155 24.63 14.23 -37.43
N PHE A 156 25.58 13.80 -36.58
CA PHE A 156 26.54 14.71 -35.92
C PHE A 156 27.67 15.20 -36.85
N LEU A 157 28.07 14.42 -37.85
CA LEU A 157 29.06 14.84 -38.85
C LEU A 157 28.45 15.73 -39.95
N GLY A 158 27.15 15.59 -40.24
CA GLY A 158 26.41 16.48 -41.14
C GLY A 158 26.32 17.92 -40.62
N GLU A 159 25.95 18.10 -39.34
CA GLU A 159 25.89 19.44 -38.72
C GLU A 159 27.27 20.13 -38.62
N GLY A 160 28.36 19.35 -38.47
CA GLY A 160 29.73 19.86 -38.45
C GLY A 160 30.28 20.27 -39.82
N LEU A 161 29.78 19.68 -40.91
CA LEU A 161 30.18 20.03 -42.28
C LEU A 161 29.30 21.12 -42.90
N GLU A 162 28.00 21.14 -42.61
CA GLU A 162 27.10 22.24 -43.01
C GLU A 162 27.40 23.55 -42.28
N GLY A 163 27.94 23.50 -41.05
CA GLY A 163 28.42 24.70 -40.34
C GLY A 163 29.71 25.31 -40.92
N LYS A 164 30.42 24.60 -41.82
CA LYS A 164 31.68 25.09 -42.42
C LYS A 164 31.50 25.70 -43.81
N THR A 165 30.37 25.45 -44.47
CA THR A 165 29.98 26.13 -45.73
C THR A 165 29.05 27.32 -45.50
N ALA A 166 28.46 27.46 -44.31
CA ALA A 166 27.61 28.60 -43.94
C ALA A 166 28.36 29.81 -43.35
N ASN A 167 29.69 29.78 -43.21
CA ASN A 167 30.51 30.90 -42.72
C ASN A 167 31.30 31.60 -43.84
N ALA A 168 30.60 31.84 -44.95
CA ALA A 168 31.06 32.76 -45.99
C ALA A 168 29.94 33.74 -46.37
N ASP A 169 29.12 34.20 -45.43
CA ASP A 169 28.72 35.59 -45.44
C ASP A 169 28.04 36.05 -44.13
N SER A 170 28.27 37.33 -43.83
CA SER A 170 27.56 38.17 -42.86
C SER A 170 27.80 37.93 -41.36
N GLY A 171 28.55 38.87 -40.78
CA GLY A 171 28.63 39.02 -39.34
C GLY A 171 27.33 39.57 -38.72
N SER A 172 27.07 39.19 -37.48
CA SER A 172 26.78 40.13 -36.40
C SER A 172 26.47 39.39 -35.09
N LYS A 173 27.28 39.71 -34.07
CA LYS A 173 26.88 39.94 -32.68
C LYS A 173 25.98 38.89 -31.98
N ALA A 174 26.61 38.06 -31.14
CA ALA A 174 26.04 37.63 -29.86
C ALA A 174 27.16 37.48 -28.82
N PRO A 175 26.90 37.87 -27.56
CA PRO A 175 26.61 36.79 -26.61
C PRO A 175 25.43 37.12 -25.69
N ALA A 176 24.63 36.11 -25.36
CA ALA A 176 24.18 35.82 -24.00
C ALA A 176 23.30 34.57 -24.00
N ALA A 177 23.72 33.61 -23.19
CA ALA A 177 22.97 32.42 -22.84
C ALA A 177 21.71 32.77 -22.03
N ALA A 178 20.60 32.07 -22.29
CA ALA A 178 19.55 31.87 -21.30
C ALA A 178 18.82 30.54 -21.56
N ALA A 179 19.06 29.63 -20.61
CA ALA A 179 18.40 28.38 -20.29
C ALA A 179 16.98 28.17 -20.85
N ALA A 180 16.81 27.01 -21.51
CA ALA A 180 15.54 26.38 -21.79
C ALA A 180 14.89 25.89 -20.49
N THR A 181 13.77 26.51 -20.13
CA THR A 181 12.76 25.97 -19.22
C THR A 181 12.00 24.84 -19.89
N GLY A 182 11.80 23.76 -19.13
CA GLY A 182 11.17 22.52 -19.57
C GLY A 182 9.75 22.68 -20.09
N ALA A 183 9.44 21.86 -21.09
CA ALA A 183 8.10 21.65 -21.62
C ALA A 183 7.59 20.25 -21.23
N THR A 184 6.49 20.31 -20.53
CA THR A 184 5.49 19.31 -20.15
C THR A 184 5.04 18.42 -21.32
N SER A 185 4.77 17.14 -21.01
CA SER A 185 4.11 16.13 -21.84
C SER A 185 2.70 16.52 -22.32
N PRO A 186 2.22 15.89 -23.42
CA PRO A 186 0.80 15.60 -23.60
C PRO A 186 0.49 14.09 -23.51
N SER A 187 -0.64 13.80 -22.86
CA SER A 187 -1.27 12.48 -22.70
C SER A 187 -2.09 12.06 -23.93
N SER A 188 -2.24 10.75 -24.16
CA SER A 188 -3.54 10.00 -24.11
C SER A 188 -3.49 8.65 -24.87
N THR A 189 -3.90 7.59 -24.19
CA THR A 189 -4.40 6.25 -24.62
C THR A 189 -5.57 6.32 -25.64
N PRO A 190 -6.10 5.23 -26.26
CA PRO A 190 -6.03 3.79 -25.89
C PRO A 190 -5.83 2.80 -27.07
N SER A 191 -5.64 1.50 -26.78
CA SER A 191 -5.89 0.43 -27.75
C SER A 191 -6.37 -0.85 -27.06
N GLU A 192 -7.62 -1.21 -27.38
CA GLU A 192 -8.22 -2.54 -27.25
C GLU A 192 -7.48 -3.57 -28.12
N VAL A 193 -7.52 -4.85 -27.71
CA VAL A 193 -7.44 -5.98 -28.64
C VAL A 193 -8.58 -6.98 -28.30
N PRO A 194 -9.35 -7.45 -29.30
CA PRO A 194 -10.51 -8.33 -29.14
C PRO A 194 -10.15 -9.82 -29.22
N GLY A 195 -11.07 -10.71 -28.83
CA GLY A 195 -11.03 -12.12 -29.24
C GLY A 195 -11.81 -13.08 -28.35
N ASP A 196 -13.04 -13.40 -28.79
CA ASP A 196 -14.02 -14.32 -28.21
C ASP A 196 -13.62 -15.79 -28.11
N GLY A 197 -14.31 -16.51 -27.21
CA GLY A 197 -14.63 -17.93 -27.40
C GLY A 197 -14.78 -18.72 -26.10
N ASN A 198 -16.01 -18.87 -25.58
CA ASN A 198 -16.67 -20.19 -25.61
C ASN A 198 -18.11 -20.22 -25.05
N SER A 199 -19.00 -20.69 -25.92
CA SER A 199 -20.07 -21.68 -25.68
C SER A 199 -21.00 -21.49 -24.47
N ALA A 200 -22.17 -20.93 -24.78
CA ALA A 200 -23.41 -21.23 -24.08
C ALA A 200 -23.80 -22.71 -24.30
N THR A 201 -24.05 -23.42 -23.21
CA THR A 201 -24.77 -24.69 -23.19
C THR A 201 -26.02 -24.55 -22.35
N GLU A 202 -27.11 -25.02 -22.92
CA GLU A 202 -28.46 -25.17 -22.36
C GLU A 202 -28.48 -25.73 -20.94
N ALA A 203 -29.37 -25.18 -20.11
CA ALA A 203 -29.87 -25.85 -18.91
C ALA A 203 -31.38 -25.59 -18.79
N GLU A 204 -32.12 -26.54 -19.36
CA GLU A 204 -33.50 -26.87 -19.09
C GLU A 204 -33.73 -27.09 -17.57
N LYS A 205 -34.63 -26.32 -16.94
CA LYS A 205 -35.47 -26.69 -15.77
C LYS A 205 -36.20 -25.48 -15.15
N LYS A 206 -37.45 -25.27 -15.59
CA LYS A 206 -38.70 -25.19 -14.79
C LYS A 206 -39.78 -24.41 -15.53
#